data_AF-A0A2G2VQ42-F1
#
_entry.id   AF-A0A2G2VQ42-F1
#
_cell.length_a   1.000
_cell.length_b   1.000
_cell.length_c   1.000
_cell.angle_alpha   90.00
_cell.angle_beta   90.00
_cell.angle_gamma   90.00
#
_symmetry.space_group_name_H-M   'P 1'
#
loop_
_entity.id
_entity.type
_entity.pdbx_description
1 polymer ?
#
loop_
_entity_poly.entity_id
_entity_poly.type
_entity_poly.pdbx_seq_one_letter_code
_entity_poly.pdbx_strand_id
1 'polypeptide(L)'
;MGDISTVQATIGDIGGQIGMMWEVLKAPLLVPMLKVAVYICIVMELMLFIERLYMGIVIILVKVFMKKPDKRYKWEPMDDDDLEIGSGGFPKVLVQIPMFNEKEVYKISIGAACNLSWPSDRLVIQVLDDSTDPIVKDMVETECLRWASKGLNITYQIRETRGGYKAGALKEGLKHNYVKDCEYVVIFDADFRPEPDFLRRSIPFLIHNPKIALVQGRWRFVLSPTRVS
;
A
#
# COMPACT_ATOMS: atom_id res chain seq x y z
N MET A 1 -79.40 27.99 -16.68
CA MET A 1 -78.93 27.42 -15.38
C MET A 1 -78.76 25.89 -15.42
N GLY A 2 -78.95 25.22 -16.57
CA GLY A 2 -78.87 23.74 -16.69
C GLY A 2 -77.55 23.15 -17.22
N ASP A 3 -76.66 23.95 -17.81
CA ASP A 3 -75.44 23.42 -18.43
C ASP A 3 -74.29 23.21 -17.44
N ILE A 4 -74.20 24.02 -16.38
CA ILE A 4 -73.10 23.96 -15.40
C ILE A 4 -73.22 22.72 -14.49
N SER A 5 -74.44 22.35 -14.10
CA SER A 5 -74.70 21.15 -13.29
C SER A 5 -74.39 19.85 -14.03
N THR A 6 -74.62 19.83 -15.36
CA THR A 6 -74.42 18.64 -16.20
C THR A 6 -72.93 18.39 -16.47
N VAL A 7 -72.13 19.46 -16.63
CA VAL A 7 -70.67 19.36 -16.77
C VAL A 7 -70.01 18.95 -15.46
N GLN A 8 -70.45 19.47 -14.30
CA GLN A 8 -69.94 19.06 -13.00
C GLN A 8 -70.27 17.59 -12.67
N ALA A 9 -71.47 17.12 -13.03
CA ALA A 9 -71.85 15.71 -12.88
C ALA A 9 -70.97 14.79 -13.74
N THR A 10 -70.74 15.16 -15.01
CA THR A 10 -69.90 14.38 -15.95
C THR A 10 -68.43 14.32 -15.51
N ILE A 11 -67.88 15.42 -14.98
CA ILE A 11 -66.50 15.45 -14.47
C ILE A 11 -66.35 14.61 -13.20
N GLY A 12 -67.36 14.64 -12.31
CA GLY A 12 -67.41 13.77 -11.13
C GLY A 12 -67.48 12.29 -11.49
N ASP A 13 -68.22 11.95 -12.54
CA ASP A 13 -68.40 10.57 -13.02
C ASP A 13 -67.12 10.02 -13.69
N ILE A 14 -66.43 10.84 -14.49
CA ILE A 14 -65.12 10.50 -15.08
C ILE A 14 -64.04 10.34 -13.99
N GLY A 15 -64.02 11.24 -13.00
CA GLY A 15 -63.10 11.14 -11.85
C GLY A 15 -63.35 9.88 -11.01
N GLY A 16 -64.61 9.52 -10.79
CA GLY A 16 -65.02 8.28 -10.12
C GLY A 16 -64.64 7.03 -10.89
N GLN A 17 -64.85 7.01 -12.22
CA GLN A 17 -64.46 5.89 -13.09
C GLN A 17 -62.94 5.69 -13.15
N ILE A 18 -62.16 6.77 -13.22
CA ILE A 18 -60.68 6.70 -13.19
C ILE A 18 -60.20 6.20 -11.82
N GLY A 19 -60.81 6.66 -10.72
CA GLY A 19 -60.50 6.17 -9.37
C GLY A 19 -60.81 4.68 -9.20
N MET A 20 -61.93 4.20 -9.73
CA MET A 20 -62.30 2.79 -9.71
C MET A 20 -61.39 1.92 -10.60
N MET A 21 -61.04 2.38 -11.81
CA MET A 21 -60.04 1.70 -12.65
C MET A 21 -58.66 1.66 -11.98
N TRP A 22 -58.28 2.72 -11.27
CA TRP A 22 -57.03 2.80 -10.53
C TRP A 22 -56.97 1.83 -9.35
N GLU A 23 -58.07 1.64 -8.60
CA GLU A 23 -58.17 0.63 -7.53
C GLU A 23 -58.15 -0.80 -8.10
N VAL A 24 -58.83 -1.05 -9.23
CA VAL A 24 -58.86 -2.35 -9.92
C VAL A 24 -57.50 -2.73 -10.50
N LEU A 25 -56.68 -1.76 -10.93
CA LEU A 25 -55.36 -2.02 -11.51
C LEU A 25 -54.24 -2.00 -10.46
N LYS A 26 -54.35 -1.17 -9.41
CA LYS A 26 -53.38 -1.10 -8.30
C LYS A 26 -53.37 -2.36 -7.45
N ALA A 27 -54.55 -2.85 -7.06
CA ALA A 27 -54.67 -3.91 -6.08
C ALA A 27 -54.08 -5.27 -6.53
N PRO A 28 -54.27 -5.73 -7.79
CA PRO A 28 -53.75 -7.04 -8.22
C PRO A 28 -52.36 -6.98 -8.86
N LEU A 29 -51.85 -5.81 -9.28
CA LEU A 29 -50.56 -5.71 -9.99
C LEU A 29 -49.51 -4.89 -9.22
N LEU A 30 -49.81 -3.62 -8.90
CA LEU A 30 -48.84 -2.74 -8.21
C LEU A 30 -48.55 -3.20 -6.79
N VAL A 31 -49.57 -3.59 -6.02
CA VAL A 31 -49.40 -4.04 -4.62
C VAL A 31 -48.53 -5.30 -4.49
N PRO A 32 -48.75 -6.40 -5.25
CA PRO A 32 -47.87 -7.57 -5.16
C PRO A 32 -46.46 -7.27 -5.69
N MET A 33 -46.31 -6.48 -6.77
CA MET A 33 -44.99 -6.09 -7.26
C MET A 33 -44.21 -5.27 -6.21
N LEU A 34 -44.87 -4.31 -5.56
CA LEU A 34 -44.25 -3.51 -4.50
C LEU A 34 -43.90 -4.39 -3.29
N LYS A 35 -44.78 -5.32 -2.89
CA LYS A 35 -44.48 -6.28 -1.82
C LYS A 35 -43.24 -7.13 -2.14
N VAL A 36 -43.13 -7.66 -3.36
CA VAL A 36 -41.95 -8.41 -3.81
C VAL A 36 -40.70 -7.54 -3.75
N ALA A 37 -40.76 -6.30 -4.24
CA ALA A 37 -39.64 -5.37 -4.18
C ALA A 37 -39.21 -5.08 -2.72
N VAL A 38 -40.17 -4.85 -1.81
CA VAL A 38 -39.90 -4.65 -0.39
C VAL A 38 -39.26 -5.89 0.23
N TYR A 39 -39.73 -7.10 -0.07
CA TYR A 39 -39.09 -8.33 0.41
C TYR A 39 -37.67 -8.49 -0.12
N ILE A 40 -37.42 -8.16 -1.39
CA ILE A 40 -36.06 -8.18 -1.95
C ILE A 40 -35.15 -7.19 -1.21
N CYS A 41 -35.62 -5.95 -0.98
CA CYS A 41 -34.88 -4.96 -0.22
C CYS A 41 -34.54 -5.44 1.21
N ILE A 42 -35.52 -6.00 1.92
CA ILE A 42 -35.31 -6.53 3.27
C ILE A 42 -34.30 -7.68 3.27
N VAL A 43 -34.38 -8.59 2.30
CA VAL A 43 -33.43 -9.72 2.18
C VAL A 43 -32.01 -9.20 1.89
N MET A 44 -31.87 -8.22 1.00
CA MET A 44 -30.56 -7.62 0.70
C MET A 44 -29.98 -6.88 1.91
N GLU A 45 -30.79 -6.10 2.62
CA GLU A 45 -30.38 -5.41 3.85
C GLU A 45 -29.95 -6.41 4.93
N LEU A 46 -30.71 -7.50 5.12
CA LEU A 46 -30.38 -8.54 6.07
C LEU A 46 -29.06 -9.25 5.70
N MET A 47 -28.85 -9.56 4.42
CA MET A 47 -27.60 -10.16 3.95
C MET A 47 -26.40 -9.25 4.22
N LEU A 48 -26.48 -7.97 3.87
CA LEU A 48 -25.44 -6.98 4.14
C LEU A 48 -25.19 -6.80 5.64
N PHE A 49 -26.25 -6.81 6.46
CA PHE A 49 -26.14 -6.73 7.90
C PHE A 49 -25.41 -7.95 8.48
N ILE A 50 -25.75 -9.16 8.03
CA ILE A 50 -25.07 -10.40 8.43
C ILE A 50 -23.59 -10.36 8.04
N GLU A 51 -23.25 -9.89 6.84
CA GLU A 51 -21.85 -9.74 6.42
C GLU A 51 -21.09 -8.77 7.34
N ARG A 52 -21.69 -7.63 7.68
CA ARG A 52 -21.10 -6.63 8.60
C ARG A 52 -20.95 -7.18 10.01
N LEU A 53 -21.94 -7.93 10.51
CA LEU A 53 -21.86 -8.59 11.80
C LEU A 53 -20.77 -9.66 11.82
N TYR A 54 -20.69 -10.49 10.78
CA TYR A 54 -19.66 -11.51 10.65
C TYR A 54 -18.26 -10.88 10.67
N MET A 55 -18.03 -9.85 9.85
CA MET A 55 -16.76 -9.11 9.83
C MET A 55 -16.46 -8.47 11.19
N GLY A 56 -17.47 -7.90 11.86
CA GLY A 56 -17.32 -7.32 13.20
C GLY A 56 -16.91 -8.36 14.25
N ILE A 57 -17.58 -9.51 14.28
CA ILE A 57 -17.27 -10.63 15.19
C ILE A 57 -15.85 -11.14 14.91
N VAL A 58 -15.48 -11.37 13.65
CA VAL A 58 -14.13 -11.81 13.27
C VAL A 58 -13.07 -10.81 13.74
N ILE A 59 -13.28 -9.51 13.54
CA ILE A 59 -12.35 -8.47 14.00
C ILE A 59 -12.22 -8.48 15.53
N ILE A 60 -13.32 -8.62 16.27
CA ILE A 60 -13.31 -8.68 17.73
C ILE A 60 -12.56 -9.93 18.21
N LEU A 61 -12.86 -11.10 17.63
CA LEU A 61 -12.18 -12.35 17.96
C LEU A 61 -10.67 -12.24 17.66
N VAL A 62 -10.29 -11.76 16.49
CA VAL A 62 -8.89 -11.53 16.13
C VAL A 62 -8.23 -10.58 17.13
N LYS A 63 -8.89 -9.49 17.51
CA LYS A 63 -8.34 -8.50 18.45
C LYS A 63 -8.22 -9.01 19.88
N VAL A 64 -9.11 -9.91 20.32
CA VAL A 64 -9.09 -10.53 21.65
C VAL A 64 -8.09 -11.68 21.72
N PHE A 65 -8.05 -12.54 20.69
CA PHE A 65 -7.23 -13.75 20.68
C PHE A 65 -5.82 -13.55 20.11
N MET A 66 -5.58 -12.56 19.25
CA MET A 66 -4.22 -12.26 18.80
C MET A 66 -3.46 -11.50 19.89
N LYS A 67 -2.40 -12.15 20.41
CA LYS A 67 -1.38 -11.49 21.23
C LYS A 67 -0.88 -10.24 20.50
N LYS A 68 -0.77 -9.11 21.23
CA LYS A 68 -0.18 -7.88 20.72
C LYS A 68 1.16 -8.19 20.03
N PRO A 69 1.42 -7.62 18.85
CA PRO A 69 2.62 -7.94 18.05
C PRO A 69 3.91 -7.77 18.85
N ASP A 70 3.94 -6.78 19.75
CA ASP A 70 5.08 -6.45 20.63
C ASP A 70 5.47 -7.58 21.60
N LYS A 71 4.53 -8.49 21.93
CA LYS A 71 4.81 -9.69 22.76
C LYS A 71 5.01 -10.95 21.93
N ARG A 72 4.74 -10.89 20.62
CA ARG A 72 4.79 -12.03 19.71
C ARG A 72 6.14 -12.13 18.99
N TYR A 73 6.77 -10.99 18.72
CA TYR A 73 8.02 -10.94 17.98
C TYR A 73 9.10 -10.32 18.85
N LYS A 74 10.19 -11.07 19.03
CA LYS A 74 11.40 -10.55 19.65
C LYS A 74 12.02 -9.55 18.68
N TRP A 75 12.38 -8.38 19.19
CA TRP A 75 12.94 -7.28 18.40
C TRP A 75 14.13 -6.62 19.08
N GLU A 76 14.86 -7.38 19.91
CA GLU A 76 16.02 -6.85 20.62
C GLU A 76 16.99 -6.22 19.61
N PRO A 77 17.40 -4.96 19.81
CA PRO A 77 18.37 -4.33 18.92
C PRO A 77 19.67 -5.14 18.94
N MET A 78 20.33 -5.23 17.79
CA MET A 78 21.65 -5.86 17.72
C MET A 78 22.63 -5.04 18.58
N ASP A 79 23.34 -5.71 19.48
CA ASP A 79 24.35 -5.05 20.32
C ASP A 79 25.47 -4.48 19.44
N ASP A 80 25.68 -3.17 19.54
CA ASP A 80 26.79 -2.47 18.91
C ASP A 80 28.10 -2.62 19.72
N ASP A 81 28.01 -3.05 20.98
CA ASP A 81 29.08 -2.96 21.98
C ASP A 81 29.96 -4.22 22.09
N ASP A 82 29.66 -5.28 21.35
CA ASP A 82 30.57 -6.43 21.23
C ASP A 82 31.72 -6.09 20.27
N LEU A 83 32.65 -5.25 20.76
CA LEU A 83 33.92 -4.89 20.12
C LEU A 83 34.75 -6.12 19.69
N GLU A 84 34.45 -7.30 20.23
CA GLU A 84 35.10 -8.57 19.85
C GLU A 84 34.53 -9.21 18.55
N ILE A 85 33.32 -8.85 18.11
CA ILE A 85 32.68 -9.46 16.92
C ILE A 85 32.93 -8.62 15.64
N GLY A 86 33.27 -7.34 15.79
CA GLY A 86 33.48 -6.41 14.67
C GLY A 86 32.26 -6.29 13.74
N SER A 87 32.44 -5.79 12.51
CA SER A 87 31.38 -5.78 11.48
C SER A 87 30.92 -7.19 11.07
N GLY A 88 31.53 -8.25 11.64
CA GLY A 88 31.24 -9.66 11.39
C GLY A 88 29.84 -10.10 11.81
N GLY A 89 29.26 -9.47 12.83
CA GLY A 89 27.95 -9.82 13.39
C GLY A 89 26.76 -9.28 12.60
N PHE A 90 26.98 -8.33 11.69
CA PHE A 90 25.93 -7.72 10.89
C PHE A 90 25.71 -8.49 9.59
N PRO A 91 24.46 -8.90 9.28
CA PRO A 91 24.19 -9.57 8.01
C PRO A 91 24.40 -8.61 6.84
N LYS A 92 24.75 -9.14 5.69
CA LYS A 92 24.85 -8.33 4.47
C LYS A 92 23.45 -7.98 3.97
N VAL A 93 23.20 -6.68 3.74
CA VAL A 93 21.90 -6.17 3.32
C VAL A 93 22.00 -5.50 1.96
N LEU A 94 21.15 -5.92 1.03
CA LEU A 94 20.92 -5.25 -0.24
C LEU A 94 19.81 -4.20 -0.10
N VAL A 95 20.06 -2.98 -0.53
CA VAL A 95 19.06 -1.93 -0.67
C VAL A 95 18.80 -1.69 -2.16
N GLN A 96 17.61 -2.01 -2.63
CA GLN A 96 17.18 -1.77 -4.01
C GLN A 96 16.33 -0.50 -4.10
N ILE A 97 16.67 0.37 -5.04
CA ILE A 97 15.93 1.61 -5.32
C ILE A 97 15.54 1.63 -6.81
N PRO A 98 14.35 1.11 -7.18
CA PRO A 98 13.83 1.24 -8.53
C PRO A 98 13.42 2.68 -8.83
N MET A 99 13.94 3.24 -9.92
CA MET A 99 13.67 4.61 -10.37
C MET A 99 13.10 4.64 -11.79
N PHE A 100 12.20 5.60 -12.06
CA PHE A 100 11.67 5.84 -13.40
C PHE A 100 11.28 7.32 -13.59
N ASN A 101 12.13 8.08 -14.28
CA ASN A 101 11.97 9.52 -14.56
C ASN A 101 11.81 10.39 -13.29
N GLU A 102 12.52 10.03 -12.20
CA GLU A 102 12.41 10.61 -10.85
C GLU A 102 13.38 11.81 -10.62
N LYS A 103 13.26 12.85 -11.45
CA LYS A 103 14.24 13.96 -11.48
C LYS A 103 14.36 14.76 -10.17
N GLU A 104 13.28 14.90 -9.41
CA GLU A 104 13.27 15.80 -8.23
C GLU A 104 13.66 15.07 -6.93
N VAL A 105 13.50 13.75 -6.88
CA VAL A 105 13.64 12.98 -5.64
C VAL A 105 14.87 12.08 -5.60
N TYR A 106 15.50 11.78 -6.74
CA TYR A 106 16.62 10.82 -6.80
C TYR A 106 17.75 11.13 -5.81
N LYS A 107 18.18 12.40 -5.71
CA LYS A 107 19.26 12.81 -4.79
C LYS A 107 18.91 12.51 -3.35
N ILE A 108 17.66 12.75 -2.98
CA ILE A 108 17.21 12.64 -1.59
C ILE A 108 17.01 11.17 -1.24
N SER A 109 16.44 10.37 -2.15
CA SER A 109 16.29 8.93 -1.94
C SER A 109 17.63 8.21 -1.88
N ILE A 110 18.54 8.46 -2.83
CA ILE A 110 19.88 7.85 -2.82
C ILE A 110 20.64 8.31 -1.58
N GLY A 111 20.61 9.61 -1.26
CA GLY A 111 21.26 10.14 -0.07
C GLY A 111 20.71 9.53 1.24
N ALA A 112 19.40 9.33 1.34
CA ALA A 112 18.78 8.69 2.50
C ALA A 112 19.20 7.21 2.64
N ALA A 113 19.23 6.46 1.53
CA ALA A 113 19.71 5.09 1.53
C ALA A 113 21.20 4.98 1.89
N CYS A 114 22.03 5.91 1.39
CA CYS A 114 23.45 6.01 1.71
C CYS A 114 23.74 6.39 3.17
N ASN A 115 22.78 7.03 3.84
CA ASN A 115 22.90 7.48 5.23
C ASN A 115 22.29 6.49 6.25
N LEU A 116 21.92 5.28 5.82
CA LEU A 116 21.46 4.24 6.73
C LEU A 116 22.59 3.87 7.71
N SER A 117 22.25 3.76 8.98
CA SER A 117 23.15 3.35 10.05
C SER A 117 23.39 1.84 9.96
N TRP A 118 24.30 1.46 9.07
CA TRP A 118 24.76 0.09 8.86
C TRP A 118 26.24 0.09 8.47
N PRO A 119 27.02 -0.95 8.80
CA PRO A 119 28.40 -1.05 8.35
C PRO A 119 28.51 -1.00 6.82
N SER A 120 29.39 -0.13 6.30
CA SER A 120 29.51 0.14 4.86
C SER A 120 30.01 -1.07 4.05
N ASP A 121 30.76 -1.97 4.69
CA ASP A 121 31.20 -3.26 4.14
C ASP A 121 30.06 -4.31 4.06
N ARG A 122 28.98 -4.09 4.81
CA ARG A 122 27.79 -4.96 4.87
C ARG A 122 26.56 -4.37 4.18
N LEU A 123 26.64 -3.13 3.71
CA LEU A 123 25.56 -2.45 3.01
C LEU A 123 25.87 -2.40 1.52
N VAL A 124 24.98 -2.96 0.70
CA VAL A 124 25.07 -2.89 -0.76
C VAL A 124 23.87 -2.10 -1.27
N ILE A 125 24.10 -0.99 -1.97
CA ILE A 125 23.04 -0.16 -2.54
C ILE A 125 22.99 -0.39 -4.04
N GLN A 126 21.82 -0.73 -4.56
CA GLN A 126 21.57 -0.98 -5.97
C GLN A 126 20.48 -0.04 -6.48
N VAL A 127 20.86 0.91 -7.32
CA VAL A 127 19.93 1.82 -7.99
C VAL A 127 19.57 1.22 -9.35
N LEU A 128 18.29 0.92 -9.54
CA LEU A 128 17.76 0.27 -10.74
C LEU A 128 16.99 1.31 -11.55
N ASP A 129 17.63 1.89 -12.57
CA ASP A 129 17.04 2.98 -13.34
C ASP A 129 16.46 2.53 -14.69
N ASP A 130 15.14 2.66 -14.79
CA ASP A 130 14.34 2.38 -15.99
C ASP A 130 13.99 3.63 -16.80
N SER A 131 14.53 4.79 -16.42
CA SER A 131 14.21 6.07 -17.03
C SER A 131 14.38 6.04 -18.55
N THR A 132 13.59 6.83 -19.25
CA THR A 132 13.72 6.99 -20.71
C THR A 132 14.53 8.23 -21.07
N ASP A 133 14.55 9.22 -20.19
CA ASP A 133 15.28 10.48 -20.38
C ASP A 133 16.79 10.28 -20.10
N PRO A 134 17.67 10.48 -21.10
CA PRO A 134 19.11 10.39 -20.92
C PRO A 134 19.67 11.37 -19.88
N ILE A 135 19.06 12.55 -19.73
CA ILE A 135 19.50 13.55 -18.77
C ILE A 135 19.26 13.04 -17.34
N VAL A 136 18.12 12.39 -17.10
CA VAL A 136 17.81 11.79 -15.80
C VAL A 136 18.77 10.66 -15.47
N LYS A 137 19.09 9.81 -16.44
CA LYS A 137 20.09 8.74 -16.26
C LYS A 137 21.46 9.27 -15.84
N ASP A 138 21.97 10.25 -16.58
CA ASP A 138 23.27 10.89 -16.31
C ASP A 138 23.31 11.52 -14.90
N MET A 139 22.22 12.18 -14.51
CA MET A 139 22.07 12.77 -13.17
C MET A 139 22.10 11.71 -12.07
N VAL A 140 21.38 10.59 -12.22
CA VAL A 140 21.32 9.50 -11.25
C VAL A 140 22.68 8.78 -11.17
N GLU A 141 23.30 8.50 -12.30
CA GLU A 141 24.63 7.87 -12.39
C GLU A 141 25.69 8.74 -11.71
N THR A 142 25.70 10.05 -11.99
CA THR A 142 26.64 11.00 -11.37
C THR A 142 26.50 11.03 -9.84
N GLU A 143 25.28 11.02 -9.31
CA GLU A 143 25.06 10.97 -7.87
C GLU A 143 25.51 9.62 -7.27
N CYS A 144 25.28 8.50 -7.97
CA CYS A 144 25.79 7.19 -7.55
C CYS A 144 27.33 7.19 -7.48
N LEU A 145 28.00 7.70 -8.51
CA LEU A 145 29.46 7.82 -8.54
C LEU A 145 30.01 8.70 -7.42
N ARG A 146 29.29 9.78 -7.09
CA ARG A 146 29.64 10.67 -5.96
C ARG A 146 29.57 9.97 -4.61
N TRP A 147 28.63 9.05 -4.40
CA TRP A 147 28.56 8.26 -3.17
C TRP A 147 29.57 7.10 -3.18
N ALA A 148 29.82 6.49 -4.34
CA ALA A 148 30.86 5.49 -4.50
C ALA A 148 32.25 6.04 -4.16
N SER A 149 32.55 7.29 -4.56
CA SER A 149 33.84 7.93 -4.25
C SER A 149 34.03 8.24 -2.76
N LYS A 150 32.95 8.23 -1.97
CA LYS A 150 33.00 8.31 -0.49
C LYS A 150 33.24 6.95 0.18
N GLY A 151 33.42 5.87 -0.60
CA GLY A 151 33.68 4.53 -0.11
C GLY A 151 32.43 3.70 0.21
N LEU A 152 31.25 4.12 -0.25
CA LEU A 152 30.03 3.31 -0.15
C LEU A 152 29.93 2.31 -1.31
N ASN A 153 29.42 1.12 -1.02
CA ASN A 153 29.16 0.11 -2.05
C ASN A 153 27.81 0.38 -2.74
N ILE A 154 27.81 1.34 -3.65
CA ILE A 154 26.65 1.71 -4.48
C ILE A 154 26.89 1.34 -5.94
N THR A 155 25.92 0.68 -6.55
CA THR A 155 25.95 0.28 -7.96
C THR A 155 24.74 0.84 -8.69
N TYR A 156 24.99 1.53 -9.80
CA TYR A 156 23.99 1.98 -10.75
C TYR A 156 23.78 0.91 -11.83
N GLN A 157 22.53 0.56 -12.12
CA GLN A 157 22.17 -0.46 -13.09
C GLN A 157 21.04 0.04 -13.99
N ILE A 158 21.23 -0.15 -15.29
CA ILE A 158 20.23 0.09 -16.32
C ILE A 158 19.91 -1.23 -17.03
N ARG A 159 18.69 -1.38 -17.53
CA ARG A 159 18.32 -2.52 -18.37
C ARG A 159 17.89 -2.07 -19.76
N GLU A 160 18.12 -2.94 -20.73
CA GLU A 160 17.75 -2.69 -22.12
C GLU A 160 16.25 -2.91 -22.37
N THR A 161 15.65 -3.91 -21.70
CA THR A 161 14.24 -4.29 -21.90
C THR A 161 13.42 -4.07 -20.63
N ARG A 162 12.31 -3.32 -20.76
CA ARG A 162 11.41 -2.98 -19.65
C ARG A 162 10.36 -4.05 -19.30
N GLY A 163 10.67 -5.31 -19.60
CA GLY A 163 9.77 -6.43 -19.33
C GLY A 163 9.45 -6.53 -17.84
N GLY A 164 8.17 -6.61 -17.48
CA GLY A 164 7.74 -6.74 -16.08
C GLY A 164 7.86 -5.48 -15.22
N TYR A 165 8.14 -4.30 -15.81
CA TYR A 165 8.19 -3.01 -15.10
C TYR A 165 9.02 -3.07 -13.80
N LYS A 166 8.53 -2.50 -12.69
CA LYS A 166 9.21 -2.48 -11.39
C LYS A 166 9.59 -3.87 -10.89
N ALA A 167 8.68 -4.84 -10.98
CA ALA A 167 8.96 -6.21 -10.54
C ALA A 167 10.05 -6.89 -11.37
N GLY A 168 10.06 -6.61 -12.68
CA GLY A 168 11.12 -7.07 -13.58
C GLY A 168 12.48 -6.46 -13.23
N ALA A 169 12.53 -5.16 -12.97
CA ALA A 169 13.77 -4.47 -12.58
C ALA A 169 14.37 -5.06 -11.30
N LEU A 170 13.53 -5.24 -10.27
CA LEU A 170 13.93 -5.84 -9.00
C LEU A 170 14.46 -7.28 -9.19
N LYS A 171 13.77 -8.09 -10.00
CA LYS A 171 14.15 -9.47 -10.29
C LYS A 171 15.49 -9.55 -11.03
N GLU A 172 15.73 -8.70 -12.02
CA GLU A 172 17.03 -8.65 -12.71
C GLU A 172 18.13 -8.18 -11.77
N GLY A 173 17.84 -7.19 -10.90
CA GLY A 173 18.75 -6.70 -9.87
C GLY A 173 19.27 -7.80 -8.94
N LEU A 174 18.42 -8.79 -8.60
CA LEU A 174 18.80 -9.92 -7.75
C LEU A 174 19.69 -10.96 -8.45
N LYS A 175 19.84 -10.93 -9.78
CA LYS A 175 20.68 -11.91 -10.51
C LYS A 175 22.17 -11.59 -10.46
N HIS A 176 22.54 -10.35 -10.13
CA HIS A 176 23.92 -9.92 -10.12
C HIS A 176 24.75 -10.65 -9.06
N ASN A 177 26.01 -10.97 -9.38
CA ASN A 177 26.86 -11.78 -8.52
C ASN A 177 27.15 -11.13 -7.16
N TYR A 178 27.33 -9.80 -7.12
CA TYR A 178 27.58 -9.07 -5.87
C TYR A 178 26.40 -9.06 -4.90
N VAL A 179 25.19 -9.42 -5.36
CA VAL A 179 23.98 -9.48 -4.55
C VAL A 179 23.81 -10.84 -3.87
N LYS A 180 24.41 -11.90 -4.42
CA LYS A 180 24.19 -13.28 -3.95
C LYS A 180 24.64 -13.51 -2.51
N ASP A 181 25.58 -12.72 -2.03
CA ASP A 181 26.08 -12.78 -0.66
C ASP A 181 25.22 -11.97 0.33
N CYS A 182 24.19 -11.26 -0.14
CA CYS A 182 23.27 -10.50 0.72
C CYS A 182 22.21 -11.44 1.30
N GLU A 183 22.06 -11.43 2.62
CA GLU A 183 21.11 -12.27 3.35
C GLU A 183 19.70 -11.65 3.35
N TYR A 184 19.64 -10.33 3.35
CA TYR A 184 18.38 -9.58 3.37
C TYR A 184 18.33 -8.59 2.21
N VAL A 185 17.12 -8.36 1.72
CA VAL A 185 16.82 -7.38 0.68
C VAL A 185 15.79 -6.40 1.22
N VAL A 186 16.10 -5.11 1.07
CA VAL A 186 15.22 -4.00 1.38
C VAL A 186 14.94 -3.25 0.10
N ILE A 187 13.68 -2.94 -0.14
CA ILE A 187 13.23 -2.23 -1.34
C ILE A 187 12.67 -0.89 -0.90
N PHE A 188 13.22 0.20 -1.43
CA PHE A 188 12.71 1.55 -1.23
C PHE A 188 12.23 2.15 -2.54
N ASP A 189 11.05 2.73 -2.52
CA ASP A 189 10.55 3.51 -3.65
C ASP A 189 11.38 4.79 -3.80
N ALA A 190 11.46 5.33 -5.02
CA ALA A 190 12.33 6.45 -5.36
C ALA A 190 11.98 7.78 -4.65
N ASP A 191 10.79 7.89 -4.08
CA ASP A 191 10.32 9.01 -3.28
C ASP A 191 10.50 8.78 -1.77
N PHE A 192 10.93 7.57 -1.37
CA PHE A 192 11.02 7.20 0.03
C PHE A 192 12.30 7.72 0.68
N ARG A 193 12.16 8.15 1.94
CA ARG A 193 13.24 8.68 2.76
C ARG A 193 13.31 7.88 4.06
N PRO A 194 14.01 6.74 4.06
CA PRO A 194 14.13 5.95 5.29
C PRO A 194 14.87 6.75 6.37
N GLU A 195 14.45 6.57 7.63
CA GLU A 195 15.20 7.06 8.78
C GLU A 195 16.53 6.28 8.89
N PRO A 196 17.63 6.90 9.36
CA PRO A 196 18.94 6.23 9.45
C PRO A 196 18.92 4.92 10.25
N ASP A 197 18.07 4.81 11.26
CA ASP A 197 17.90 3.65 12.13
C ASP A 197 16.98 2.55 11.54
N PHE A 198 16.46 2.72 10.32
CA PHE A 198 15.49 1.81 9.72
C PHE A 198 15.97 0.35 9.68
N LEU A 199 17.21 0.10 9.24
CA LEU A 199 17.76 -1.26 9.17
C LEU A 199 17.94 -1.86 10.57
N ARG A 200 18.47 -1.08 11.51
CA ARG A 200 18.63 -1.48 12.92
C ARG A 200 17.31 -1.85 13.58
N ARG A 201 16.19 -1.25 13.14
CA ARG A 201 14.85 -1.56 13.66
C ARG A 201 14.15 -2.69 12.92
N SER A 202 14.46 -2.94 11.66
CA SER A 202 13.74 -3.91 10.83
C SER A 202 14.41 -5.28 10.77
N ILE A 203 15.74 -5.32 10.65
CA ILE A 203 16.51 -6.55 10.48
C ILE A 203 16.43 -7.47 11.72
N PRO A 204 16.48 -7.00 12.98
CA PRO A 204 16.41 -7.90 14.14
C PRO A 204 15.10 -8.70 14.21
N PHE A 205 13.98 -8.15 13.70
CA PHE A 205 12.73 -8.90 13.61
C PHE A 205 12.87 -10.13 12.71
N LEU A 206 13.62 -10.04 11.61
CA LEU A 206 13.86 -11.15 10.70
C LEU A 206 14.85 -12.17 11.30
N ILE A 207 15.91 -11.68 11.96
CA ILE A 207 16.92 -12.55 12.60
C ILE A 207 16.30 -13.39 13.72
N HIS A 208 15.56 -12.77 14.64
CA HIS A 208 15.05 -13.47 15.82
C HIS A 208 13.82 -14.34 15.54
N ASN A 209 13.21 -14.22 14.36
CA ASN A 209 11.96 -14.89 14.04
C ASN A 209 12.05 -15.59 12.66
N PRO A 210 12.59 -16.82 12.59
CA PRO A 210 12.85 -17.52 11.32
C PRO A 210 11.58 -17.88 10.51
N LYS A 211 10.39 -17.70 11.10
CA LYS A 211 9.10 -17.89 10.40
C LYS A 211 8.61 -16.63 9.69
N ILE A 212 9.29 -15.50 9.84
CA ILE A 212 8.94 -14.23 9.19
C ILE A 212 9.78 -14.07 7.93
N ALA A 213 9.12 -13.86 6.80
CA ALA A 213 9.77 -13.61 5.52
C ALA A 213 9.76 -12.13 5.10
N LEU A 214 8.92 -11.29 5.74
CA LEU A 214 8.74 -9.89 5.36
C LEU A 214 8.48 -9.03 6.58
N VAL A 215 9.18 -7.90 6.65
CA VAL A 215 8.88 -6.79 7.57
C VAL A 215 8.48 -5.60 6.73
N GLN A 216 7.31 -5.03 7.01
CA GLN A 216 6.80 -3.86 6.31
C GLN A 216 6.81 -2.65 7.24
N GLY A 217 7.55 -1.61 6.84
CA GLY A 217 7.53 -0.31 7.50
C GLY A 217 6.19 0.41 7.27
N ARG A 218 5.75 1.19 8.25
CA ARG A 218 4.56 2.05 8.10
C ARG A 218 4.89 3.22 7.17
N TRP A 219 4.06 3.42 6.16
CA TRP A 219 4.14 4.60 5.30
C TRP A 219 3.62 5.83 6.04
N ARG A 220 4.44 6.89 6.09
CA ARG A 220 4.07 8.21 6.59
C ARG A 220 4.40 9.23 5.51
N PHE A 221 3.38 9.92 5.03
CA PHE A 221 3.55 11.02 4.10
C PHE A 221 3.92 12.27 4.89
N VAL A 222 5.04 12.89 4.53
CA VAL A 222 5.36 14.24 4.98
C VAL A 222 4.59 15.19 4.08
N LEU A 223 3.31 15.41 4.39
CA LEU A 223 2.64 16.63 3.94
C LEU A 223 3.34 17.79 4.65
N SER A 224 3.49 18.93 3.97
CA SER A 224 4.30 20.09 4.36
C SER A 224 4.17 20.51 5.86
N PRO A 225 5.14 21.26 6.43
CA PRO A 225 5.26 21.46 7.86
C PRO A 225 4.03 22.20 8.39
N THR A 226 3.11 21.47 9.01
CA THR A 226 2.23 22.08 10.01
C THR A 226 3.13 22.38 11.21
N ARG A 227 3.30 23.68 11.44
CA ARG A 227 4.03 24.32 12.53
C ARG A 227 4.15 23.43 13.78
N VAL A 228 5.39 23.23 14.20
CA VAL A 228 5.73 22.93 15.58
C VAL A 228 5.14 24.02 16.48
N SER A 229 4.35 23.61 17.47
CA SER A 229 4.19 24.29 18.76
C SER A 229 4.00 23.22 19.83
#